data_AF-A0A975XQI7-F1
#
_entry.id   AF-A0A975XQI7-F1
#
_cell.length_a   1.000
_cell.length_b   1.000
_cell.length_c   1.000
_cell.angle_alpha   90.00
_cell.angle_beta   90.00
_cell.angle_gamma   90.00
#
_symmetry.space_group_name_H-M   'P 1'
#
loop_
_entity.id
_entity.type
_entity.pdbx_description
1 polymer ?
#
loop_
_entity_poly.entity_id
_entity_poly.type
_entity_poly.pdbx_seq_one_letter_code
_entity_poly.pdbx_strand_id
1 'polypeptide(L)'
;MTGEAAEKTLEKGAKPKPKELEVVEALSQKHGIPSVFRTTRSDEHQSTSDLWINGAAWEIKQPIGEGKQTLYHQFEEAAEQADNLILDIREFEVSPSEGKWSRDEIIQSTRRYIHWRYGEDKKQFNQVLILKDEYILRVKRRG
;
A
#
# COMPACT_ATOMS: atom_id res chain seq x y z
N MET A 1 2.59 -13.42 23.86
CA MET A 1 1.16 -13.13 23.66
C MET A 1 0.79 -13.68 22.29
N THR A 2 0.10 -14.82 22.25
CA THR A 2 -0.47 -15.38 21.01
C THR A 2 -1.75 -14.61 20.72
N GLY A 3 -1.63 -13.45 20.08
CA GLY A 3 -2.78 -12.70 19.60
C GLY A 3 -3.42 -13.49 18.45
N GLU A 4 -4.72 -13.73 18.53
CA GLU A 4 -5.47 -14.28 17.40
C GLU A 4 -5.27 -13.36 16.18
N ALA A 5 -4.99 -13.98 15.03
CA ALA A 5 -4.85 -13.26 13.78
C ALA A 5 -6.15 -12.50 13.45
N ALA A 6 -6.04 -11.26 13.00
CA ALA A 6 -7.24 -10.49 12.64
C ALA A 6 -7.95 -11.10 11.42
N GLU A 7 -9.26 -10.89 11.33
CA GLU A 7 -10.09 -11.49 10.29
C GLU A 7 -9.65 -11.07 8.87
N LYS A 8 -9.49 -12.07 7.99
CA LYS A 8 -9.19 -11.93 6.56
C LYS A 8 -10.38 -12.46 5.77
N THR A 9 -11.05 -11.60 5.00
CA THR A 9 -12.21 -11.98 4.20
C THR A 9 -12.07 -11.55 2.74
N LEU A 10 -12.91 -12.11 1.87
CA LEU A 10 -12.91 -11.84 0.44
C LEU A 10 -14.36 -11.52 0.03
N GLU A 11 -14.56 -10.42 -0.70
CA GLU A 11 -15.83 -10.20 -1.40
C GLU A 11 -16.07 -11.34 -2.40
N LYS A 12 -17.34 -11.69 -2.62
CA LYS A 12 -17.72 -12.75 -3.55
C LYS A 12 -17.18 -12.43 -4.95
N GLY A 13 -16.32 -13.30 -5.48
CA GLY A 13 -15.71 -13.14 -6.81
C GLY A 13 -14.35 -12.45 -6.82
N ALA A 14 -13.84 -11.98 -5.67
CA ALA A 14 -12.49 -11.45 -5.57
C ALA A 14 -11.44 -12.52 -5.90
N LYS A 15 -10.43 -12.15 -6.68
CA LYS A 15 -9.34 -13.03 -7.13
C LYS A 15 -7.97 -12.38 -6.84
N PRO A 16 -7.58 -12.27 -5.56
CA PRO A 16 -6.31 -11.66 -5.20
C PRO A 16 -5.13 -12.48 -5.70
N LYS A 17 -4.04 -11.79 -6.04
CA LYS A 17 -2.77 -12.42 -6.41
C LYS A 17 -2.09 -13.01 -5.18
N PRO A 18 -1.22 -14.04 -5.33
CA PRO A 18 -0.46 -14.60 -4.20
C PRO A 18 0.29 -13.55 -3.37
N LYS A 19 0.95 -12.61 -4.04
CA LYS A 19 1.67 -11.51 -3.40
C LYS A 19 0.78 -10.54 -2.61
N GLU A 20 -0.47 -10.35 -3.01
CA GLU A 20 -1.45 -9.55 -2.26
C GLU A 20 -1.96 -10.33 -1.03
N LEU A 21 -2.12 -11.66 -1.16
CA LEU A 21 -2.47 -12.55 -0.04
C LEU A 21 -1.41 -12.53 1.06
N GLU A 22 -0.12 -12.50 0.69
CA GLU A 22 1.01 -12.40 1.62
C GLU A 22 1.02 -11.06 2.37
N VAL A 23 0.72 -9.96 1.69
CA VAL A 23 0.59 -8.64 2.32
C VAL A 23 -0.51 -8.66 3.37
N VAL A 24 -1.69 -9.20 3.03
CA VAL A 24 -2.81 -9.30 3.97
C VAL A 24 -2.53 -10.25 5.12
N GLU A 25 -1.80 -11.34 4.87
CA GLU A 25 -1.36 -12.25 5.94
C GLU A 25 -0.43 -11.54 6.92
N ALA A 26 0.55 -10.77 6.43
CA ALA A 26 1.41 -9.96 7.27
C ALA A 26 0.62 -8.91 8.07
N LEU A 27 -0.34 -8.23 7.44
CA LEU A 27 -1.23 -7.26 8.11
C LEU A 27 -2.04 -7.92 9.23
N SER A 28 -2.64 -9.08 8.97
CA SER A 28 -3.51 -9.80 9.90
C SER A 28 -2.73 -10.45 11.05
N GLN A 29 -1.74 -11.28 10.74
CA GLN A 29 -1.04 -12.11 11.75
C GLN A 29 -0.07 -11.28 12.59
N LYS A 30 0.68 -10.38 11.96
CA LYS A 30 1.76 -9.64 12.66
C LYS A 30 1.27 -8.34 13.28
N HIS A 31 0.21 -7.75 12.73
CA HIS A 31 -0.23 -6.41 13.12
C HIS A 31 -1.70 -6.32 13.52
N GLY A 32 -2.46 -7.43 13.47
CA GLY A 32 -3.86 -7.45 13.88
C GLY A 32 -4.76 -6.51 13.06
N ILE A 33 -4.43 -6.29 11.79
CA ILE A 33 -5.17 -5.40 10.90
C ILE A 33 -6.16 -6.24 10.06
N PRO A 34 -7.48 -6.18 10.34
CA PRO A 34 -8.46 -6.91 9.55
C PRO A 34 -8.58 -6.29 8.16
N SER A 35 -8.70 -7.15 7.14
CA SER A 35 -8.69 -6.72 5.74
C SER A 35 -9.67 -7.55 4.92
N VAL A 36 -10.37 -6.89 3.99
CA VAL A 36 -11.32 -7.54 3.05
C VAL A 36 -10.87 -7.29 1.62
N PHE A 37 -10.63 -8.34 0.83
CA PHE A 37 -10.36 -8.18 -0.59
C PHE A 37 -11.59 -7.75 -1.37
N ARG A 38 -11.41 -6.78 -2.27
CA ARG A 38 -12.47 -6.27 -3.15
C ARG A 38 -12.56 -7.09 -4.43
N THR A 39 -13.77 -7.22 -4.96
CA THR A 39 -13.97 -7.77 -6.31
C THR A 39 -13.67 -6.69 -7.35
N THR A 40 -12.89 -7.05 -8.38
CA THR A 40 -12.77 -6.23 -9.60
C THR A 40 -14.14 -6.21 -10.29
N ARG A 41 -14.78 -5.04 -10.36
CA ARG A 41 -16.02 -4.86 -11.11
C ARG A 41 -15.63 -4.49 -12.53
N SER A 42 -15.80 -5.44 -13.46
CA SER A 42 -15.46 -5.28 -14.88
C SER A 42 -16.38 -4.31 -15.63
N ASP A 43 -17.52 -3.95 -15.04
CA ASP A 43 -18.65 -3.37 -15.80
C ASP A 43 -18.77 -1.86 -15.64
N GLU A 44 -18.06 -1.28 -14.66
CA GLU A 44 -17.94 0.17 -14.47
C GLU A 44 -16.45 0.49 -14.55
N HIS A 45 -16.07 1.49 -15.36
CA HIS A 45 -14.70 2.00 -15.46
C HIS A 45 -14.23 2.69 -14.16
N GLN A 46 -14.61 2.17 -13.00
CA GLN A 46 -14.29 2.67 -11.69
C GLN A 46 -13.08 1.91 -11.16
N SER A 47 -12.06 2.68 -10.78
CA SER A 47 -10.98 2.25 -9.90
C SER A 47 -11.46 1.29 -8.81
N THR A 48 -10.99 0.05 -8.84
CA THR A 48 -11.21 -0.90 -7.77
C THR A 48 -9.93 -1.03 -6.97
N SER A 49 -9.88 -0.34 -5.83
CA SER A 49 -8.83 -0.59 -4.85
C SER A 49 -8.78 -2.06 -4.46
N ASP A 50 -7.64 -2.55 -4.00
CA ASP A 50 -7.48 -3.96 -3.64
C ASP A 50 -8.26 -4.37 -2.37
N LEU A 51 -8.30 -3.49 -1.36
CA LEU A 51 -8.76 -3.83 -0.02
C LEU A 51 -9.76 -2.83 0.59
N TRP A 52 -10.58 -3.34 1.50
CA TRP A 52 -11.17 -2.58 2.60
C TRP A 52 -10.44 -2.86 3.91
N ILE A 53 -10.04 -1.81 4.61
CA ILE A 53 -9.52 -1.90 5.98
C ILE A 53 -10.28 -0.87 6.82
N ASN A 54 -11.04 -1.35 7.80
CA ASN A 54 -11.91 -0.53 8.66
C ASN A 54 -12.83 0.42 7.86
N GLY A 55 -13.40 -0.05 6.74
CA GLY A 55 -14.32 0.72 5.90
C GLY A 55 -13.67 1.77 5.00
N ALA A 56 -12.33 1.88 4.98
CA ALA A 56 -11.60 2.73 4.05
C ALA A 56 -11.00 1.88 2.91
N ALA A 57 -10.95 2.46 1.70
CA ALA A 57 -10.35 1.83 0.52
C ALA A 57 -8.82 1.92 0.59
N TRP A 58 -8.13 0.81 0.28
CA TRP A 58 -6.68 0.71 0.26
C TRP A 58 -6.19 0.05 -1.03
N GLU A 59 -5.14 0.61 -1.59
CA GLU A 59 -4.40 0.06 -2.73
C GLU A 59 -3.09 -0.58 -2.26
N ILE A 60 -2.70 -1.71 -2.84
CA ILE A 60 -1.41 -2.38 -2.58
C ILE A 60 -0.45 -2.09 -3.74
N LYS A 61 0.73 -1.57 -3.44
CA LYS A 61 1.85 -1.47 -4.38
C LYS A 61 3.06 -2.21 -3.85
N GLN A 62 3.70 -2.96 -4.75
CA GLN A 62 4.90 -3.76 -4.51
C GLN A 62 5.95 -3.35 -5.55
N PRO A 63 6.61 -2.19 -5.37
CA PRO A 63 7.60 -1.73 -6.33
C PRO A 63 8.75 -2.73 -6.43
N ILE A 64 9.26 -2.91 -7.66
CA ILE A 64 10.44 -3.73 -7.97
C ILE A 64 11.45 -2.84 -8.69
N GLY A 65 12.73 -3.00 -8.39
CA GLY A 65 13.84 -2.25 -8.99
C GLY A 65 14.36 -1.10 -8.13
N GLU A 66 15.25 -0.29 -8.69
CA GLU A 66 16.12 0.61 -7.89
C GLU A 66 15.88 2.11 -8.11
N GLY A 67 15.04 2.49 -9.09
CA GLY A 67 14.91 3.88 -9.53
C GLY A 67 14.13 4.79 -8.57
N LYS A 68 14.59 6.04 -8.41
CA LYS A 68 13.85 7.06 -7.64
C LYS A 68 12.49 7.43 -8.24
N GLN A 69 12.34 7.28 -9.56
CA GLN A 69 11.05 7.47 -10.23
C GLN A 69 10.07 6.31 -9.98
N THR A 70 10.58 5.12 -9.68
CA THR A 70 9.74 3.93 -9.42
C THR A 70 8.77 4.19 -8.27
N LEU A 71 9.27 4.75 -7.15
CA LEU A 71 8.41 5.04 -6.01
C LEU A 71 7.36 6.11 -6.33
N TYR A 72 7.73 7.16 -7.05
CA TYR A 72 6.79 8.21 -7.44
C TYR A 72 5.64 7.67 -8.29
N HIS A 73 5.94 6.89 -9.34
CA HIS A 73 4.91 6.32 -10.21
C HIS A 73 3.97 5.38 -9.44
N GLN A 74 4.47 4.65 -8.44
CA GLN A 74 3.57 3.83 -7.60
C GLN A 74 2.56 4.67 -6.83
N PHE A 75 2.95 5.85 -6.34
CA PHE A 75 2.02 6.76 -5.68
C PHE A 75 1.05 7.39 -6.66
N GLU A 76 1.51 7.79 -7.85
CA GLU A 76 0.67 8.36 -8.89
C GLU A 76 -0.42 7.38 -9.33
N GLU A 77 -0.03 6.15 -9.69
CA GLU A 77 -0.97 5.09 -10.06
C GLU A 77 -1.94 4.75 -8.91
N ALA A 78 -1.45 4.67 -7.67
CA ALA A 78 -2.30 4.30 -6.53
C ALA A 78 -3.31 5.38 -6.16
N ALA A 79 -3.00 6.67 -6.41
CA ALA A 79 -3.89 7.77 -6.07
C ALA A 79 -5.15 7.80 -6.94
N GLU A 80 -5.11 7.19 -8.12
CA GLU A 80 -6.30 6.96 -8.94
C GLU A 80 -7.23 5.93 -8.30
N GLN A 81 -6.67 4.98 -7.54
CA GLN A 81 -7.38 3.80 -7.04
C GLN A 81 -7.94 3.96 -5.61
N ALA A 82 -7.20 4.61 -4.72
CA ALA A 82 -7.58 4.74 -3.31
C ALA A 82 -6.94 5.96 -2.62
N ASP A 83 -7.58 6.42 -1.54
CA ASP A 83 -7.01 7.46 -0.68
C ASP A 83 -6.00 6.91 0.34
N ASN A 84 -5.78 5.59 0.38
CA ASN A 84 -4.83 4.96 1.27
C ASN A 84 -3.97 3.94 0.51
N LEU A 85 -2.70 3.84 0.89
CA LEU A 85 -1.72 3.01 0.20
C LEU A 85 -1.02 2.05 1.17
N ILE A 86 -0.95 0.78 0.83
CA ILE A 86 0.02 -0.17 1.37
C ILE A 86 1.17 -0.28 0.38
N LEU A 87 2.35 0.17 0.81
CA LEU A 87 3.57 0.06 0.06
C LEU A 87 4.41 -1.08 0.66
N ASP A 88 4.38 -2.25 0.02
CA ASP A 88 5.19 -3.39 0.43
C ASP A 88 6.54 -3.36 -0.27
N ILE A 89 7.58 -3.05 0.52
CA ILE A 89 8.96 -2.87 0.08
C ILE A 89 9.87 -4.02 0.54
N ARG A 90 9.30 -5.19 0.89
CA ARG A 90 10.09 -6.37 1.30
C ARG A 90 11.12 -6.77 0.24
N GLU A 91 10.68 -6.83 -1.01
CA GLU A 91 11.49 -7.16 -2.21
C GLU A 91 12.11 -5.93 -2.89
N PHE A 92 11.94 -4.74 -2.33
CA PHE A 92 12.46 -3.51 -2.93
C PHE A 92 13.95 -3.37 -2.59
N GLU A 93 14.78 -3.36 -3.63
CA GLU A 93 16.24 -3.33 -3.48
C GLU A 93 16.69 -2.02 -2.82
N VAL A 94 17.11 -2.13 -1.55
CA VAL A 94 17.71 -1.05 -0.79
C VAL A 94 19.22 -1.23 -0.77
N SER A 95 19.97 -0.24 -1.26
CA SER A 95 21.43 -0.24 -1.10
C SER A 95 21.96 1.17 -0.86
N PRO A 96 23.03 1.31 -0.05
CA PRO A 96 23.60 2.61 0.31
C PRO A 96 24.41 3.28 -0.82
N SER A 97 24.54 2.65 -1.99
CA SER A 97 25.20 3.24 -3.16
C SER A 97 24.36 4.36 -3.78
N GLU A 98 25.02 5.35 -4.39
CA GLU A 98 24.34 6.41 -5.14
C GLU A 98 23.31 5.86 -6.14
N GLY A 99 22.10 6.43 -6.12
CA GLY A 99 21.02 6.07 -7.03
C GLY A 99 20.03 5.03 -6.51
N LYS A 100 20.31 4.36 -5.37
CA LYS A 100 19.41 3.37 -4.76
C LYS A 100 18.68 3.94 -3.55
N TRP A 101 17.63 3.25 -3.11
CA TRP A 101 16.79 3.69 -1.99
C TRP A 101 17.36 3.22 -0.64
N SER A 102 17.54 4.13 0.30
CA SER A 102 17.64 3.78 1.72
C SER A 102 16.26 3.74 2.38
N ARG A 103 16.15 3.05 3.52
CA ARG A 103 14.93 3.06 4.36
C ARG A 103 14.50 4.50 4.67
N ASP A 104 15.45 5.36 5.04
CA ASP A 104 15.16 6.73 5.42
C ASP A 104 14.70 7.57 4.22
N GLU A 105 15.27 7.38 3.03
CA GLU A 105 14.80 8.03 1.81
C GLU A 105 13.38 7.60 1.44
N ILE A 106 13.02 6.32 1.57
CA ILE A 106 11.64 5.85 1.32
C ILE A 106 10.67 6.50 2.30
N ILE A 107 11.02 6.56 3.58
CA ILE A 107 10.18 7.18 4.61
C ILE A 107 10.03 8.69 4.35
N GLN A 108 11.13 9.38 4.06
CA GLN A 108 11.11 10.82 3.77
C GLN A 108 10.31 11.12 2.50
N SER A 109 10.48 10.31 1.46
CA SER A 109 9.74 10.46 0.20
C SER A 109 8.27 10.15 0.40
N THR A 110 7.93 9.10 1.14
CA THR A 110 6.52 8.80 1.51
C THR A 110 5.89 9.95 2.29
N ARG A 111 6.61 10.52 3.26
CA ARG A 111 6.16 11.72 4.01
C ARG A 111 5.97 12.94 3.11
N ARG A 112 6.71 13.06 2.01
CA ARG A 112 6.52 14.12 1.01
C ARG A 112 5.34 13.82 0.10
N TYR A 113 5.28 12.62 -0.45
CA TYR A 113 4.31 12.17 -1.45
C TYR A 113 2.88 12.05 -0.89
N ILE A 114 2.73 11.78 0.40
CA ILE A 114 1.40 11.79 1.04
C ILE A 114 0.69 13.17 0.93
N HIS A 115 1.46 14.26 0.76
CA HIS A 115 0.93 15.62 0.55
C HIS A 115 0.89 16.03 -0.93
N TRP A 116 1.30 15.15 -1.84
CA TRP A 116 1.24 15.46 -3.27
C TRP A 116 -0.18 15.36 -3.78
N ARG A 117 -0.44 16.13 -4.83
CA ARG A 117 -1.72 16.22 -5.52
C ARG A 117 -1.58 15.47 -6.83
N TYR A 118 -2.31 14.38 -6.97
CA TYR A 118 -2.24 13.48 -8.11
C TYR A 118 -3.49 13.64 -8.99
N GLY A 119 -3.29 13.53 -10.30
CA GLY A 119 -4.36 13.65 -11.30
C GLY A 119 -5.04 15.02 -11.34
N GLU A 120 -6.07 15.13 -12.17
CA GLU A 120 -6.85 16.37 -12.35
C GLU A 120 -7.60 16.79 -11.07
N ASP A 121 -8.10 15.80 -10.33
CA ASP A 121 -8.81 15.98 -9.06
C ASP A 121 -7.90 16.37 -7.89
N LYS A 122 -6.58 16.41 -8.11
CA LYS A 122 -5.59 16.76 -7.08
C LYS A 122 -5.71 15.89 -5.81
N LYS A 123 -6.00 14.60 -5.99
CA LYS A 123 -6.15 13.62 -4.90
C LYS A 123 -4.86 13.54 -4.08
N GLN A 124 -5.02 13.27 -2.80
CA GLN A 124 -3.91 13.12 -1.86
C GLN A 124 -4.21 11.94 -0.95
N PHE A 125 -3.17 11.25 -0.49
CA PHE A 125 -3.33 10.13 0.42
C PHE A 125 -3.65 10.61 1.85
N ASN A 126 -4.55 9.89 2.52
CA ASN A 126 -4.82 10.05 3.94
C ASN A 126 -3.77 9.31 4.79
N GLN A 127 -3.39 8.10 4.35
CA GLN A 127 -2.45 7.26 5.06
C GLN A 127 -1.67 6.35 4.11
N VAL A 128 -0.40 6.11 4.45
CA VAL A 128 0.45 5.09 3.83
C VAL A 128 0.94 4.13 4.92
N LEU A 129 0.82 2.83 4.67
CA LEU A 129 1.48 1.76 5.43
C LEU A 129 2.67 1.28 4.63
N ILE A 130 3.86 1.39 5.19
CA ILE A 130 5.09 0.84 4.58
C ILE A 130 5.36 -0.50 5.24
N LEU A 131 5.27 -1.57 4.46
CA LEU A 131 5.59 -2.94 4.88
C LEU A 131 7.07 -3.21 4.57
N LYS A 132 7.87 -3.51 5.59
CA LYS A 132 9.26 -3.94 5.38
C LYS A 132 9.63 -4.99 6.41
N ASP A 133 10.08 -6.13 5.91
CA ASP A 133 10.44 -7.31 6.69
C ASP A 133 9.33 -7.67 7.70
N GLU A 134 9.58 -7.50 9.00
CA GLU A 134 8.66 -7.82 10.10
C GLU A 134 7.93 -6.59 10.67
N TYR A 135 8.12 -5.39 10.10
CA TYR A 135 7.56 -4.16 10.66
C TYR A 135 6.67 -3.40 9.68
N ILE A 136 5.70 -2.69 10.27
CA ILE A 136 4.88 -1.70 9.58
C ILE A 136 5.20 -0.31 10.10
N LEU A 137 5.52 0.59 9.17
CA LEU A 137 5.54 2.03 9.45
C LEU A 137 4.26 2.66 8.94
N ARG A 138 3.58 3.39 9.83
CA ARG A 138 2.37 4.14 9.50
C ARG A 138 2.72 5.61 9.31
N VAL A 139 2.51 6.12 8.10
CA VAL A 139 2.61 7.54 7.77
C VAL A 139 1.20 8.08 7.56
N LYS A 140 0.76 9.01 8.40
CA LYS A 140 -0.54 9.69 8.26
C LYS A 140 -0.33 11.12 7.79
N ARG A 141 -1.19 11.58 6.89
CA ARG A 141 -1.24 13.00 6.53
C ARG A 141 -1.72 13.77 7.75
N ARG A 142 -0.92 14.71 8.23
CA ARG A 142 -1.39 15.70 9.20
C ARG A 142 -2.05 16.84 8.43
N GLY A 143 -3.19 17.30 8.93
CA GLY A 143 -3.91 18.45 8.40
C GLY A 143 -3.12 19.75 8.55
#